data_AF-A0A941MWE0-F1
#
_entry.id   AF-A0A941MWE0-F1
#
_cell.length_a   1.000
_cell.length_b   1.000
_cell.length_c   1.000
_cell.angle_alpha   90.00
_cell.angle_beta   90.00
_cell.angle_gamma   90.00
#
_symmetry.space_group_name_H-M   'P 1'
#
loop_
_entity.id
_entity.type
_entity.pdbx_description
1 polymer ?
#
loop_
_entity_poly.entity_id
_entity_poly.type
_entity_poly.pdbx_seq_one_letter_code
_entity_poly.pdbx_strand_id
1 'polypeptide(L)'
;MCQHVARRANEEDQQLGKFFQARFKAVRLLDEQALLACTWSRRAGIDLNPIRATLAETLESSEFTSVQRRIQTVQQAPASSPSASDQQQANTRPAHEPAREAQSKSGGARPIPDQFLAPVALDDRTGAPLGSVLNQAGTRCSDKGFLPMSLGDYLQLLDWTGRQLARGKKGRIPATIEPILQRLQLDRQGWCDLVEHFGRRFFVVAGAPATVDDTTSRVQQRRYHMPSATRQMYQDVATRTNSRV
;
A
#
# COMPACT_ATOMS: atom_id res chain seq x y z
N MET A 1 3.40 21.83 -0.18
CA MET A 1 3.44 21.45 -1.62
C MET A 1 3.29 22.73 -2.44
N CYS A 2 4.05 22.87 -3.52
CA CYS A 2 4.39 24.13 -4.19
C CYS A 2 3.22 24.72 -5.01
N GLN A 3 2.79 25.95 -4.70
CA GLN A 3 1.71 26.71 -5.36
C GLN A 3 1.88 26.81 -6.89
N HIS A 4 3.11 26.73 -7.39
CA HIS A 4 3.43 26.84 -8.81
C HIS A 4 2.88 25.66 -9.64
N VAL A 5 2.97 24.43 -9.13
CA VAL A 5 2.40 23.24 -9.81
C VAL A 5 0.87 23.36 -9.85
N ALA A 6 0.29 23.91 -8.78
CA ALA A 6 -1.14 24.08 -8.65
C ALA A 6 -1.74 25.04 -9.66
N ARG A 7 -1.04 26.13 -9.93
CA ARG A 7 -1.47 27.14 -10.90
C ARG A 7 -1.31 26.64 -12.34
N ARG A 8 -0.22 25.92 -12.63
CA ARG A 8 0.03 25.37 -13.96
C ARG A 8 -1.02 24.34 -14.39
N ALA A 9 -1.41 23.42 -13.50
CA ALA A 9 -2.46 22.44 -13.80
C ALA A 9 -3.84 23.11 -14.01
N ASN A 10 -4.17 24.14 -13.24
CA ASN A 10 -5.39 24.94 -13.46
C ASN A 10 -5.41 25.62 -14.84
N GLU A 11 -4.26 26.15 -15.27
CA GLU A 11 -4.10 26.82 -16.56
C GLU A 11 -4.22 25.81 -17.73
N GLU A 12 -3.62 24.62 -17.60
CA GLU A 12 -3.71 23.54 -18.59
C GLU A 12 -5.16 23.03 -18.77
N ASP A 13 -5.93 22.90 -17.68
CA ASP A 13 -7.31 22.38 -17.71
C ASP A 13 -8.40 23.46 -17.85
N GLN A 14 -8.03 24.73 -18.09
CA GLN A 14 -8.94 25.88 -18.19
C GLN A 14 -9.91 26.04 -17.01
N GLN A 15 -9.48 25.68 -15.79
CA GLN A 15 -10.32 25.72 -14.60
C GLN A 15 -10.10 27.02 -13.82
N LEU A 16 -11.18 27.79 -13.61
CA LEU A 16 -11.19 28.98 -12.77
C LEU A 16 -11.48 28.58 -11.31
N GLY A 17 -10.46 28.05 -10.62
CA GLY A 17 -10.61 27.62 -9.22
C GLY A 17 -9.29 27.28 -8.51
N LYS A 18 -9.35 26.92 -7.23
CA LYS A 18 -8.20 26.40 -6.48
C LYS A 18 -8.10 24.89 -6.72
N PHE A 19 -7.52 24.45 -7.84
CA PHE A 19 -7.37 23.02 -8.22
C PHE A 19 -7.05 22.10 -7.02
N PHE A 20 -6.18 22.57 -6.10
CA PHE A 20 -5.59 21.76 -5.04
C PHE A 20 -6.12 21.99 -3.61
N GLN A 21 -6.84 23.07 -3.27
CA GLN A 21 -7.09 23.40 -1.85
C GLN A 21 -8.21 22.59 -1.15
N ALA A 22 -9.09 21.91 -1.89
CA ALA A 22 -10.20 21.15 -1.29
C ALA A 22 -10.13 19.63 -1.53
N ARG A 23 -9.23 19.14 -2.41
CA ARG A 23 -9.26 17.75 -2.90
C ARG A 23 -8.12 16.86 -2.42
N PHE A 24 -7.03 17.43 -1.92
CA PHE A 24 -5.84 16.67 -1.56
C PHE A 24 -5.65 16.68 -0.04
N LYS A 25 -5.61 15.48 0.53
CA LYS A 25 -5.32 15.26 1.96
C LYS A 25 -4.00 14.51 2.06
N ALA A 26 -3.09 15.04 2.86
CA ALA A 26 -1.88 14.32 3.24
C ALA A 26 -2.10 13.72 4.63
N VAL A 27 -2.12 12.40 4.71
CA VAL A 27 -2.22 11.67 5.98
C VAL A 27 -0.89 10.97 6.21
N ARG A 28 -0.27 11.23 7.36
CA ARG A 28 0.94 10.53 7.76
C ARG A 28 0.57 9.15 8.28
N LEU A 29 1.07 8.10 7.62
CA LEU A 29 0.87 6.71 8.03
C LEU A 29 2.04 6.32 8.94
N LEU A 30 1.74 5.90 10.17
CA LEU A 30 2.76 5.62 11.19
C LEU A 30 3.03 4.13 11.41
N ASP A 31 2.09 3.28 11.01
CA ASP A 31 2.18 1.84 11.21
C ASP A 31 1.62 1.09 10.00
N GLU A 32 1.75 -0.23 10.07
CA GLU A 32 1.27 -1.14 9.03
C GLU A 32 -0.26 -1.12 8.89
N GLN A 33 -0.99 -1.00 10.01
CA GLN A 33 -2.45 -0.93 9.99
C GLN A 33 -2.93 0.26 9.17
N ALA A 34 -2.32 1.43 9.38
CA ALA A 34 -2.61 2.64 8.62
C ALA A 34 -2.22 2.50 7.15
N LEU A 35 -1.10 1.81 6.85
CA LEU A 35 -0.66 1.55 5.48
C LEU A 35 -1.63 0.65 4.71
N LEU A 36 -2.02 -0.49 5.29
CA LEU A 36 -2.99 -1.41 4.72
C LEU A 36 -4.37 -0.77 4.60
N ALA A 37 -4.83 -0.09 5.66
CA ALA A 37 -6.11 0.61 5.62
C ALA A 37 -6.11 1.75 4.60
N CYS A 38 -5.00 2.47 4.42
CA CYS A 38 -4.91 3.52 3.40
C CYS A 38 -4.97 2.93 1.98
N THR A 39 -4.20 1.87 1.70
CA THR A 39 -4.16 1.21 0.38
C THR A 39 -5.50 0.58 0.00
N TRP A 40 -6.23 0.03 0.98
CA TRP A 40 -7.48 -0.68 0.72
C TRP A 40 -8.73 0.10 1.11
N SER A 41 -8.61 1.30 1.69
CA SER A 41 -9.80 2.04 2.14
C SER A 41 -10.76 2.29 0.99
N ARG A 42 -12.05 2.12 1.25
CA ARG A 42 -13.09 2.47 0.26
C ARG A 42 -13.07 3.96 -0.11
N ARG A 43 -12.49 4.86 0.69
CA ARG A 43 -12.46 6.31 0.39
C ARG A 43 -11.14 6.82 -0.20
N ALA A 44 -10.02 6.20 0.19
CA ALA A 44 -8.68 6.61 -0.24
C ALA A 44 -8.00 5.58 -1.17
N GLY A 45 -8.50 4.34 -1.16
CA GLY A 45 -7.78 3.15 -1.58
C GLY A 45 -7.63 3.05 -3.08
N ILE A 46 -6.37 3.00 -3.49
CA ILE A 46 -5.92 2.84 -4.87
C ILE A 46 -6.50 1.55 -5.48
N ASP A 47 -6.66 0.50 -4.66
CA ASP A 47 -6.99 -0.84 -5.15
C ASP A 47 -8.48 -1.22 -5.04
N LEU A 48 -9.23 -0.70 -4.06
CA LEU A 48 -10.67 -0.97 -3.93
C LEU A 48 -11.58 0.12 -4.55
N ASN A 49 -11.00 1.19 -5.11
CA ASN A 49 -11.78 2.31 -5.66
C ASN A 49 -12.66 1.93 -6.87
N PRO A 50 -12.21 1.12 -7.86
CA PRO A 50 -13.06 0.77 -8.99
C PRO A 50 -14.25 -0.13 -8.64
N ILE A 51 -14.07 -1.05 -7.68
CA ILE A 51 -15.17 -1.89 -7.16
C ILE A 51 -16.24 -1.01 -6.51
N ARG A 52 -15.82 0.03 -5.77
CA ARG A 52 -16.75 1.00 -5.18
C ARG A 52 -17.47 1.83 -6.25
N ALA A 53 -16.76 2.29 -7.26
CA ALA A 53 -17.32 3.13 -8.32
C ALA A 53 -18.29 2.36 -9.23
N THR A 54 -18.60 1.09 -8.91
CA THR A 54 -19.37 0.16 -9.75
C THR A 54 -18.78 0.01 -11.15
N LEU A 55 -17.48 0.31 -11.29
CA LEU A 55 -16.73 0.14 -12.53
C LEU A 55 -16.17 -1.29 -12.64
N ALA A 56 -16.19 -2.06 -11.56
CA ALA A 56 -15.68 -3.43 -11.50
C ALA A 56 -16.48 -4.26 -10.47
N GLU A 57 -16.78 -5.51 -10.81
CA GLU A 57 -17.42 -6.45 -9.88
C GLU A 57 -16.41 -7.32 -9.13
N THR A 58 -15.21 -7.49 -9.70
CA THR A 58 -14.12 -8.28 -9.13
C THR A 58 -12.79 -7.51 -9.19
N LEU A 59 -11.76 -8.00 -8.49
CA LEU A 59 -10.43 -7.37 -8.48
C LEU A 59 -9.77 -7.44 -9.87
N GLU A 60 -10.05 -8.50 -10.62
CA GLU A 60 -9.54 -8.74 -11.98
C GLU A 60 -10.15 -7.77 -13.00
N SER A 61 -11.42 -7.41 -12.82
CA SER A 61 -12.12 -6.44 -13.67
C SER A 61 -11.84 -4.98 -13.29
N SER A 62 -11.00 -4.72 -12.27
CA SER A 62 -10.67 -3.36 -11.82
C SER A 62 -9.64 -2.70 -12.73
N GLU A 63 -10.10 -2.17 -13.87
CA GLU A 63 -9.21 -1.53 -14.83
C GLU A 63 -8.39 -0.39 -14.19
N PHE A 64 -7.10 -0.36 -14.53
CA PHE A 64 -6.14 0.67 -14.12
C PHE A 64 -5.77 0.68 -12.62
N THR A 65 -5.96 -0.42 -11.88
CA THR A 65 -5.46 -0.54 -10.50
C THR A 65 -4.09 -1.20 -10.42
N SER A 66 -3.39 -0.95 -9.31
CA SER A 66 -2.12 -1.62 -9.04
C SER A 66 -2.33 -3.13 -8.87
N VAL A 67 -3.47 -3.53 -8.29
CA VAL A 67 -3.85 -4.94 -8.09
C VAL A 67 -4.14 -5.67 -9.39
N GLN A 68 -4.85 -5.06 -10.33
CA GLN A 68 -5.08 -5.68 -11.63
C GLN A 68 -3.76 -6.00 -12.33
N ARG A 69 -2.80 -5.06 -12.30
CA ARG A 69 -1.46 -5.27 -12.90
C ARG A 69 -0.71 -6.42 -12.22
N ARG A 70 -0.74 -6.49 -10.89
CA ARG A 70 -0.12 -7.60 -10.13
C ARG A 70 -0.76 -8.95 -10.48
N ILE A 71 -2.09 -9.01 -10.57
CA ILE A 71 -2.81 -10.23 -10.94
C ILE A 71 -2.46 -10.65 -12.38
N GLN A 72 -2.38 -9.71 -13.32
CA GLN A 72 -1.97 -9.99 -14.70
C GLN A 72 -0.56 -10.60 -14.76
N THR A 73 0.39 -10.07 -13.98
CA THR A 73 1.73 -10.66 -13.89
C THR A 73 1.69 -12.09 -13.36
N VAL A 74 0.95 -12.35 -12.28
CA VAL A 74 0.82 -13.70 -11.69
C VAL A 74 0.17 -14.68 -12.68
N GLN A 75 -0.82 -14.24 -13.46
CA GLN A 75 -1.49 -15.08 -14.48
C GLN A 75 -0.62 -15.32 -15.73
N GLN A 76 0.28 -14.40 -16.05
CA GLN A 76 1.22 -14.52 -17.18
C GLN A 76 2.48 -15.31 -16.82
N ALA A 77 2.72 -15.60 -15.54
CA ALA A 77 3.84 -16.42 -15.11
C ALA A 77 3.63 -17.88 -15.57
N PRO A 78 4.59 -18.51 -16.27
CA PRO A 78 4.50 -19.92 -16.62
C PRO A 78 4.47 -20.78 -15.35
N ALA A 79 3.57 -21.78 -15.32
CA ALA A 79 3.24 -22.60 -14.15
C ALA A 79 4.35 -23.61 -13.71
N SER A 80 5.63 -23.24 -13.82
CA SER A 80 6.77 -24.11 -13.48
C SER A 80 7.66 -23.51 -12.39
N SER A 81 7.34 -23.90 -11.16
CA SER A 81 8.19 -24.18 -9.98
C SER A 81 9.00 -23.07 -9.26
N PRO A 82 9.17 -23.24 -7.92
CA PRO A 82 9.84 -22.29 -7.03
C PRO A 82 11.35 -22.58 -6.81
N SER A 83 12.06 -21.54 -6.32
CA SER A 83 13.40 -21.55 -5.67
C SER A 83 14.66 -21.75 -6.53
N ALA A 84 15.56 -20.75 -6.48
CA ALA A 84 17.04 -20.85 -6.47
C ALA A 84 17.57 -19.39 -6.44
N SER A 85 18.25 -18.87 -5.41
CA SER A 85 19.54 -19.29 -4.83
C SER A 85 20.65 -19.42 -5.88
N ASP A 86 21.68 -18.59 -5.72
CA ASP A 86 23.05 -18.69 -6.25
C ASP A 86 23.28 -18.53 -7.76
N GLN A 87 24.01 -17.46 -8.13
CA GLN A 87 25.45 -17.59 -8.32
C GLN A 87 26.14 -16.22 -8.44
N GLN A 88 27.08 -16.00 -7.53
CA GLN A 88 28.15 -15.00 -7.62
C GLN A 88 29.08 -15.36 -8.78
N GLN A 89 29.55 -14.37 -9.53
CA GLN A 89 30.94 -14.36 -9.98
C GLN A 89 31.45 -12.91 -10.08
N ALA A 90 32.56 -12.69 -9.37
CA ALA A 90 33.26 -11.43 -9.22
C ALA A 90 33.91 -10.99 -10.53
N ASN A 91 33.96 -9.67 -10.75
CA ASN A 91 35.18 -9.06 -11.28
C ASN A 91 35.31 -7.59 -10.89
N THR A 92 36.56 -7.21 -10.63
CA THR A 92 36.99 -6.04 -9.85
C THR A 92 37.52 -4.91 -10.76
N ARG A 93 37.19 -3.65 -10.38
CA ARG A 93 37.88 -2.35 -10.64
C ARG A 93 37.71 -1.65 -12.02
N PRO A 94 37.99 -0.32 -12.10
CA PRO A 94 37.69 0.79 -11.18
C PRO A 94 37.00 2.00 -11.89
N ALA A 95 36.64 3.01 -11.10
CA ALA A 95 35.93 4.25 -11.46
C ALA A 95 36.62 5.14 -12.52
N HIS A 96 35.87 5.69 -13.47
CA HIS A 96 35.66 7.14 -13.69
C HIS A 96 34.77 7.43 -14.93
N GLU A 97 33.96 8.49 -14.83
CA GLU A 97 33.35 9.32 -15.90
C GLU A 97 31.94 9.00 -16.48
N PRO A 98 31.17 10.07 -16.82
CA PRO A 98 29.71 10.04 -16.78
C PRO A 98 29.10 9.49 -18.07
N ALA A 99 28.03 8.72 -17.89
CA ALA A 99 27.28 8.07 -18.96
C ALA A 99 26.65 9.10 -19.91
N ARG A 100 27.16 9.14 -21.15
CA ARG A 100 26.42 9.55 -22.34
C ARG A 100 25.23 8.60 -22.55
N GLU A 101 24.12 9.18 -22.98
CA GLU A 101 22.91 8.49 -23.41
C GLU A 101 23.22 7.36 -24.39
N ALA A 102 23.07 6.12 -23.93
CA ALA A 102 23.06 4.94 -24.80
C ALA A 102 21.65 4.36 -24.76
N GLN A 103 20.86 4.71 -25.78
CA GLN A 103 19.63 4.02 -26.14
C GLN A 103 19.98 2.56 -26.49
N SER A 104 19.87 1.65 -25.53
CA SER A 104 19.86 0.22 -25.82
C SER A 104 18.43 -0.22 -26.12
N LYS A 105 18.16 -0.49 -27.40
CA LYS A 105 16.98 -1.24 -27.84
C LYS A 105 17.18 -2.70 -27.40
N SER A 106 16.61 -3.08 -26.26
CA SER A 106 16.50 -4.49 -25.87
C SER A 106 15.35 -5.15 -26.66
N GLY A 107 15.64 -6.33 -27.20
CA GLY A 107 14.71 -7.15 -27.99
C GLY A 107 13.42 -7.47 -27.23
N GLY A 108 12.33 -7.60 -28.00
CA GLY A 108 10.94 -7.61 -27.54
C GLY A 108 10.55 -8.77 -26.63
N ALA A 109 10.85 -8.67 -25.34
CA ALA A 109 10.06 -9.29 -24.29
C ALA A 109 8.87 -8.38 -23.96
N ARG A 110 7.66 -8.95 -23.85
CA ARG A 110 6.48 -8.18 -23.43
C ARG A 110 6.75 -7.59 -22.04
N PRO A 111 6.55 -6.27 -21.82
CA PRO A 111 6.85 -5.66 -20.53
C PRO A 111 5.99 -6.30 -19.44
N ILE A 112 6.62 -6.64 -18.30
CA ILE A 112 5.94 -7.23 -17.15
C ILE A 112 4.96 -6.17 -16.59
N PRO A 113 3.64 -6.45 -16.51
CA PRO A 113 2.63 -5.43 -16.23
C PRO A 113 2.81 -4.63 -14.93
N ASP A 114 3.42 -5.20 -13.89
CA ASP A 114 3.64 -4.58 -12.58
C ASP A 114 5.10 -4.19 -12.31
N GLN A 115 5.99 -4.23 -13.31
CA GLN A 115 7.44 -3.99 -13.11
C GLN A 115 7.79 -2.62 -12.48
N PHE A 116 6.90 -1.63 -12.66
CA PHE A 116 7.03 -0.27 -12.14
C PHE A 116 6.45 -0.11 -10.73
N LEU A 117 5.70 -1.10 -10.24
CA LEU A 117 5.13 -1.09 -8.90
C LEU A 117 6.17 -1.56 -7.87
N ALA A 118 6.13 -0.98 -6.68
CA ALA A 118 6.92 -1.48 -5.56
C ALA A 118 6.49 -2.92 -5.22
N PRO A 119 7.42 -3.83 -4.90
CA PRO A 119 7.07 -5.16 -4.40
C PRO A 119 6.19 -5.06 -3.14
N VAL A 120 5.26 -6.01 -2.95
CA VAL A 120 4.45 -6.04 -1.71
C VAL A 120 5.31 -6.55 -0.56
N ALA A 121 5.92 -7.71 -0.76
CA ALA A 121 6.69 -8.39 0.25
C ALA A 121 7.94 -7.60 0.63
N LEU A 122 7.96 -7.15 1.88
CA LEU A 122 9.12 -6.64 2.55
C LEU A 122 9.92 -7.84 3.08
N ASP A 123 11.03 -8.13 2.41
CA ASP A 123 11.96 -9.16 2.87
C ASP A 123 12.98 -8.56 3.84
N ASP A 124 12.57 -8.40 5.10
CA ASP A 124 13.48 -7.99 6.18
C ASP A 124 14.26 -9.18 6.78
N ARG A 125 13.92 -10.42 6.37
CA ARG A 125 14.55 -11.66 6.89
C ARG A 125 15.95 -11.89 6.34
N THR A 126 16.27 -11.32 5.17
CA THR A 126 17.56 -11.49 4.49
C THR A 126 18.66 -10.55 4.97
N GLY A 127 18.43 -9.77 6.03
CA GLY A 127 19.43 -8.79 6.51
C GLY A 127 19.67 -7.68 5.49
N ALA A 128 18.68 -7.41 4.63
CA ALA A 128 18.75 -6.37 3.61
C ALA A 128 19.08 -5.02 4.26
N PRO A 129 19.92 -4.19 3.60
CA PRO A 129 20.39 -2.94 4.18
C PRO A 129 19.23 -2.02 4.59
N LEU A 130 19.43 -1.31 5.69
CA LEU A 130 18.54 -0.23 6.14
C LEU A 130 18.49 0.86 5.06
N GLY A 131 17.48 0.82 4.19
CA GLY A 131 17.30 1.82 3.14
C GLY A 131 16.59 1.26 1.91
N SER A 132 16.56 2.05 0.84
CA SER A 132 16.07 1.62 -0.48
C SER A 132 17.02 0.62 -1.14
N VAL A 133 16.47 -0.35 -1.86
CA VAL A 133 17.25 -1.29 -2.68
C VAL A 133 17.07 -0.87 -4.13
N LEU A 134 18.09 -0.34 -4.80
CA LEU A 134 17.93 0.17 -6.16
C LEU A 134 17.57 -0.96 -7.15
N ASN A 135 16.59 -0.71 -8.00
CA ASN A 135 16.24 -1.62 -9.08
C ASN A 135 17.24 -1.49 -10.23
N GLN A 136 17.92 -2.58 -10.57
CA GLN A 136 18.93 -2.57 -11.63
C GLN A 136 18.34 -2.41 -13.04
N ALA A 137 17.09 -2.81 -13.24
CA ALA A 137 16.42 -2.68 -14.54
C ALA A 137 15.92 -1.26 -14.83
N GLY A 138 16.02 -0.33 -13.87
CA GLY A 138 15.55 1.05 -14.01
C GLY A 138 14.03 1.19 -14.14
N THR A 139 13.25 0.13 -13.86
CA THR A 139 11.80 0.16 -14.01
C THR A 139 11.08 0.78 -12.81
N ARG A 140 11.74 0.87 -11.65
CA ARG A 140 11.22 1.46 -10.41
C ARG A 140 12.34 2.02 -9.55
N CYS A 141 12.00 2.84 -8.56
CA CYS A 141 12.99 3.47 -7.69
C CYS A 141 13.59 2.51 -6.65
N SER A 142 12.85 1.47 -6.24
CA SER A 142 13.30 0.53 -5.22
C SER A 142 12.65 -0.86 -5.35
N ASP A 143 13.45 -1.90 -5.12
CA ASP A 143 13.08 -3.31 -4.98
C ASP A 143 12.68 -3.67 -3.55
N LYS A 144 12.83 -2.73 -2.61
CA LYS A 144 12.32 -2.90 -1.25
C LYS A 144 10.80 -2.88 -1.25
N GLY A 145 10.19 -3.94 -0.70
CA GLY A 145 8.75 -3.99 -0.50
C GLY A 145 8.26 -3.08 0.63
N PHE A 146 6.97 -3.13 0.91
CA PHE A 146 6.34 -2.22 1.88
C PHE A 146 5.48 -2.90 2.95
N LEU A 147 5.24 -4.22 2.85
CA LEU A 147 4.47 -4.97 3.84
C LEU A 147 5.16 -6.27 4.25
N PRO A 148 5.17 -6.64 5.53
CA PRO A 148 5.69 -7.92 6.01
C PRO A 148 4.71 -9.07 5.73
N MET A 149 4.32 -9.25 4.46
CA MET A 149 3.46 -10.34 3.99
C MET A 149 3.75 -10.67 2.53
N SER A 150 3.39 -11.87 2.09
CA SER A 150 3.54 -12.25 0.68
C SER A 150 2.51 -11.52 -0.21
N LEU A 151 2.77 -11.47 -1.53
CA LEU A 151 1.78 -10.98 -2.49
C LEU A 151 0.49 -11.84 -2.46
N GLY A 152 0.61 -13.14 -2.22
CA GLY A 152 -0.55 -14.04 -2.11
C GLY A 152 -1.44 -13.68 -0.93
N ASP A 153 -0.84 -13.45 0.24
CA ASP A 153 -1.56 -13.04 1.46
C ASP A 153 -2.23 -11.68 1.27
N TYR A 154 -1.54 -10.74 0.64
CA TYR A 154 -2.07 -9.42 0.28
C TYR A 154 -3.32 -9.53 -0.58
N LEU A 155 -3.27 -10.33 -1.66
CA LEU A 155 -4.40 -10.51 -2.56
C LEU A 155 -5.57 -11.23 -1.89
N GLN A 156 -5.31 -12.25 -1.07
CA GLN A 156 -6.36 -12.96 -0.31
C GLN A 156 -7.07 -12.03 0.67
N LEU A 157 -6.30 -11.26 1.43
CA LEU A 157 -6.85 -10.33 2.41
C LEU A 157 -7.60 -9.17 1.72
N LEU A 158 -7.13 -8.71 0.56
CA LEU A 158 -7.83 -7.74 -0.26
C LEU A 158 -9.16 -8.27 -0.81
N ASP A 159 -9.19 -9.47 -1.40
CA ASP A 159 -10.42 -10.10 -1.91
C ASP A 159 -11.45 -10.28 -0.79
N TRP A 160 -11.01 -10.83 0.35
CA TRP A 160 -11.86 -10.96 1.53
C TRP A 160 -12.40 -9.60 1.98
N THR A 161 -11.55 -8.59 2.09
CA THR A 161 -11.98 -7.23 2.47
C THR A 161 -13.00 -6.65 1.48
N GLY A 162 -12.78 -6.82 0.18
CA GLY A 162 -13.71 -6.41 -0.87
C GLY A 162 -15.09 -7.07 -0.72
N ARG A 163 -15.13 -8.40 -0.50
CA ARG A 163 -16.38 -9.16 -0.29
C ARG A 163 -17.16 -8.69 0.92
N GLN A 164 -16.45 -8.37 2.01
CA GLN A 164 -17.06 -7.92 3.27
C GLN A 164 -17.73 -6.55 3.10
N LEU A 165 -17.15 -5.68 2.27
CA LEU A 165 -17.68 -4.35 1.96
C LEU A 165 -18.77 -4.34 0.86
N ALA A 166 -18.75 -5.33 -0.05
CA ALA A 166 -19.60 -5.35 -1.24
C ALA A 166 -21.00 -5.92 -1.01
N ARG A 167 -21.24 -6.71 0.06
CA ARG A 167 -22.50 -7.50 0.14
C ARG A 167 -23.24 -7.48 1.47
N GLY A 168 -22.79 -6.74 2.48
CA GLY A 168 -23.38 -6.79 3.83
C GLY A 168 -23.33 -8.18 4.50
N LYS A 169 -22.88 -9.22 3.77
CA LYS A 169 -22.71 -10.57 4.24
C LYS A 169 -21.47 -10.61 5.08
N LYS A 170 -21.69 -10.69 6.38
CA LYS A 170 -20.64 -10.85 7.35
C LYS A 170 -20.08 -12.29 7.31
N GLY A 171 -19.27 -12.63 6.29
CA GLY A 171 -18.59 -13.93 6.16
C GLY A 171 -17.52 -14.21 7.24
N ARG A 172 -17.23 -15.49 7.52
CA ARG A 172 -16.19 -15.93 8.48
C ARG A 172 -14.81 -15.41 8.04
N ILE A 173 -13.90 -15.16 8.99
CA ILE A 173 -12.49 -14.86 8.67
C ILE A 173 -11.85 -16.17 8.16
N PRO A 174 -11.25 -16.18 6.96
CA PRO A 174 -10.45 -17.31 6.49
C PRO A 174 -9.29 -17.61 7.44
N ALA A 175 -8.97 -18.90 7.63
CA ALA A 175 -7.89 -19.32 8.51
C ALA A 175 -6.52 -18.73 8.11
N THR A 176 -6.33 -18.39 6.83
CA THR A 176 -5.12 -17.74 6.31
C THR A 176 -5.00 -16.27 6.69
N ILE A 177 -6.14 -15.60 6.93
CA ILE A 177 -6.20 -14.17 7.23
C ILE A 177 -6.12 -13.90 8.74
N GLU A 178 -6.63 -14.82 9.56
CA GLU A 178 -6.65 -14.69 11.02
C GLU A 178 -5.26 -14.32 11.60
N PRO A 179 -4.14 -14.96 11.21
CA PRO A 179 -2.82 -14.62 11.74
C PRO A 179 -2.37 -13.19 11.38
N ILE A 180 -2.79 -12.69 10.21
CA ILE A 180 -2.47 -11.32 9.78
C ILE A 180 -3.24 -10.32 10.65
N LEU A 181 -4.52 -10.57 10.90
CA LEU A 181 -5.33 -9.71 11.77
C LEU A 181 -4.84 -9.72 13.22
N GLN A 182 -4.43 -10.88 13.74
CA GLN A 182 -3.82 -11.00 15.05
C GLN A 182 -2.50 -10.21 15.15
N ARG A 183 -1.63 -10.31 14.14
CA ARG A 183 -0.39 -9.54 14.06
C ARG A 183 -0.64 -8.04 14.02
N LEU A 184 -1.71 -7.62 13.35
CA LEU A 184 -2.17 -6.24 13.31
C LEU A 184 -2.92 -5.82 14.58
N GLN A 185 -3.14 -6.71 15.56
CA GLN A 185 -3.93 -6.46 16.77
C GLN A 185 -5.34 -5.93 16.47
N LEU A 186 -5.92 -6.37 15.35
CA LEU A 186 -7.25 -5.98 14.92
C LEU A 186 -8.16 -7.20 14.90
N ASP A 187 -9.38 -7.04 15.40
CA ASP A 187 -10.44 -8.00 15.13
C ASP A 187 -11.11 -7.69 13.79
N ARG A 188 -11.93 -8.62 13.33
CA ARG A 188 -12.70 -8.49 12.09
C ARG A 188 -13.42 -7.15 11.94
N GLN A 189 -14.13 -6.75 12.99
CA GLN A 189 -15.02 -5.59 12.94
C GLN A 189 -14.20 -4.30 13.00
N GLY A 190 -13.12 -4.28 13.77
CA GLY A 190 -12.15 -3.21 13.76
C GLY A 190 -11.49 -3.04 12.40
N TRP A 191 -11.08 -4.14 11.76
CA TRP A 191 -10.53 -4.09 10.39
C TRP A 191 -11.52 -3.47 9.40
N CYS A 192 -12.76 -3.96 9.37
CA CYS A 192 -13.77 -3.47 8.42
C CYS A 192 -14.08 -1.98 8.65
N ASP A 193 -14.25 -1.59 9.92
CA ASP A 193 -14.51 -0.20 10.30
C ASP A 193 -13.33 0.73 9.95
N LEU A 194 -12.09 0.26 10.14
CA LEU A 194 -10.87 0.97 9.78
C LEU A 194 -10.81 1.24 8.27
N VAL A 195 -11.03 0.21 7.44
CA VAL A 195 -10.99 0.31 5.98
C VAL A 195 -12.14 1.17 5.45
N GLU A 196 -13.35 1.01 5.97
CA GLU A 196 -14.54 1.72 5.52
C GLU A 196 -14.51 3.20 5.89
N HIS A 197 -14.00 3.53 7.08
CA HIS A 197 -14.05 4.88 7.64
C HIS A 197 -12.69 5.57 7.75
N PHE A 198 -11.62 5.01 7.17
CA PHE A 198 -10.26 5.56 7.19
C PHE A 198 -10.21 7.09 6.97
N GLY A 199 -10.77 7.58 5.86
CA GLY A 199 -10.74 9.00 5.50
C GLY A 199 -11.63 9.93 6.36
N ARG A 200 -12.46 9.36 7.24
CA ARG A 200 -13.23 10.08 8.28
C ARG A 200 -12.59 9.97 9.66
N ARG A 201 -11.87 8.88 9.95
CA ARG A 201 -11.20 8.63 11.23
C ARG A 201 -9.82 9.28 11.30
N PHE A 202 -9.14 9.40 10.17
CA PHE A 202 -7.79 9.96 10.07
C PHE A 202 -7.75 11.13 9.10
N PHE A 203 -7.27 12.28 9.59
CA PHE A 203 -7.19 13.53 8.82
C PHE A 203 -5.76 14.00 8.58
N VAL A 204 -4.90 13.86 9.59
CA VAL A 204 -3.50 14.34 9.56
C VAL A 204 -2.52 13.20 9.81
N VAL A 205 -2.89 12.29 10.72
CA VAL A 205 -2.08 11.13 11.10
C VAL A 205 -2.98 9.90 11.19
N ALA A 206 -2.45 8.75 10.81
CA ALA A 206 -3.09 7.45 10.93
C ALA A 206 -2.11 6.45 11.56
N GLY A 207 -2.63 5.69 12.51
CA GLY A 207 -1.93 4.64 13.23
C GLY A 207 -2.61 4.32 14.55
N ALA A 208 -2.12 3.29 15.24
CA ALA A 208 -2.56 2.89 16.56
C ALA A 208 -2.37 4.03 17.58
N PRO A 209 -3.22 4.13 18.62
CA PRO A 209 -3.16 5.22 19.60
C PRO A 209 -1.77 5.42 20.22
N ALA A 210 -1.12 4.34 20.66
CA ALA A 210 0.21 4.40 21.25
C ALA A 210 1.26 4.96 20.28
N THR A 211 1.28 4.48 19.03
CA THR A 211 2.20 4.96 17.99
C THR A 211 1.98 6.44 17.67
N VAL A 212 0.72 6.89 17.66
CA VAL A 212 0.39 8.31 17.44
C VAL A 212 0.84 9.18 18.61
N ASP A 213 0.65 8.72 19.85
CA ASP A 213 1.02 9.45 21.06
C ASP A 213 2.55 9.61 21.21
N ASP A 214 3.31 8.58 20.80
CA ASP A 214 4.77 8.61 20.79
C ASP A 214 5.36 9.46 19.66
N THR A 215 4.56 9.79 18.64
CA THR A 215 5.03 10.55 17.48
C THR A 215 4.77 12.05 17.65
N THR A 216 5.84 12.85 17.52
CA THR A 216 5.74 14.31 17.46
C THR A 216 5.85 14.84 16.02
N SER A 217 5.14 15.93 15.75
CA SER A 217 5.29 16.67 14.49
C SER A 217 6.68 17.30 14.42
N ARG A 218 7.49 16.92 13.44
CA ARG A 218 8.83 17.49 13.23
C ARG A 218 8.81 19.00 12.93
N VAL A 219 7.71 19.47 12.32
CA VAL A 219 7.57 20.87 11.88
C VAL A 219 7.01 21.74 13.01
N GLN A 220 6.06 21.23 13.78
CA GLN A 220 5.35 22.02 14.80
C GLN A 220 5.81 21.72 16.23
N GLN A 221 6.66 20.71 16.44
CA GLN A 221 7.11 20.23 17.75
C GLN A 221 5.95 19.96 18.73
N ARG A 222 4.80 19.56 18.19
CA ARG A 222 3.58 19.24 18.93
C ARG A 222 3.19 17.79 18.70
N ARG A 223 2.59 17.17 19.72
CA ARG A 223 2.00 15.83 19.61
C ARG A 223 0.80 15.86 18.67
N TYR A 224 0.60 14.78 17.93
CA TYR A 224 -0.61 14.64 17.14
C TYR A 224 -1.80 14.36 18.05
N HIS A 225 -2.97 14.90 17.70
CA HIS A 225 -4.20 14.61 18.40
C HIS A 225 -5.05 13.62 17.59
N MET A 226 -5.37 12.49 18.20
CA MET A 226 -6.31 11.51 17.63
C MET A 226 -7.74 11.77 18.15
N PRO A 227 -8.76 11.79 17.27
CA PRO A 227 -10.16 11.91 17.69
C PRO A 227 -10.57 10.83 18.71
N SER A 228 -11.39 11.20 19.70
CA SER A 228 -11.87 10.29 20.75
C SER A 228 -12.60 9.08 20.19
N ALA A 229 -13.45 9.27 19.17
CA ALA A 229 -14.16 8.18 18.49
C ALA A 229 -13.23 7.15 17.81
N THR A 230 -12.03 7.58 17.37
CA THR A 230 -11.02 6.66 16.82
C THR A 230 -10.34 5.90 17.95
N ARG A 231 -9.99 6.56 19.06
CA ARG A 231 -9.40 5.90 20.24
C ARG A 231 -10.35 4.86 20.84
N GLN A 232 -11.63 5.19 20.97
CA GLN A 232 -12.64 4.28 21.50
C GLN A 232 -12.78 3.01 20.66
N MET A 233 -12.75 3.14 19.33
CA MET A 233 -12.77 1.98 18.44
C MET A 233 -11.58 1.03 18.69
N TYR A 234 -10.37 1.56 18.88
CA TYR A 234 -9.20 0.75 19.23
C TYR A 234 -9.34 0.09 20.61
N GLN A 235 -9.93 0.77 21.59
CA GLN A 235 -10.20 0.20 22.91
C GLN A 235 -11.23 -0.94 22.83
N ASP A 236 -12.31 -0.74 22.06
CA ASP A 236 -13.34 -1.76 21.84
C ASP A 236 -12.79 -2.98 21.11
N VAL A 237 -11.83 -2.79 20.20
CA VAL A 237 -11.11 -3.91 19.57
C VAL A 237 -10.31 -4.67 20.62
N ALA A 238 -9.50 -3.96 21.43
CA ALA A 238 -8.65 -4.58 22.45
C ALA A 238 -9.46 -5.39 23.48
N THR A 239 -10.63 -4.90 23.90
CA THR A 239 -11.51 -5.64 24.81
C THR A 239 -12.07 -6.91 24.17
N ARG A 240 -12.46 -6.86 22.90
CA ARG A 240 -12.99 -8.01 22.15
C ARG A 240 -11.93 -9.05 21.81
N THR A 241 -10.70 -8.63 21.51
CA THR A 241 -9.58 -9.56 21.28
C THR A 241 -9.20 -10.29 22.57
N ASN A 242 -9.18 -9.59 23.71
CA ASN A 242 -8.85 -10.18 25.00
C ASN A 242 -9.92 -11.15 25.52
N SER A 243 -11.20 -10.94 25.17
CA SER A 243 -12.29 -11.84 25.57
C SER A 243 -12.37 -13.15 24.77
N ARG A 244 -11.52 -13.34 23.75
CA ARG A 244 -11.47 -14.55 22.90
C ARG A 244 -10.38 -15.55 23.29
N VAL A 245 -9.55 -15.19 24.27
CA VAL A 245 -8.53 -16.04 24.89
C VAL A 245 -9.12 -16.66 26.14
#